data_AF-A0A486DFZ7-F1
#
_entry.id   AF-A0A486DFZ7-F1
#
_cell.length_a   1.000
_cell.length_b   1.000
_cell.length_c   1.000
_cell.angle_alpha   90.00
_cell.angle_beta   90.00
_cell.angle_gamma   90.00
#
_symmetry.space_group_name_H-M   'P 1'
#
loop_
_entity.id
_entity.type
_entity.pdbx_description
1 polymer ?
#
loop_
_entity_poly.entity_id
_entity_poly.type
_entity_poly.pdbx_seq_one_letter_code
_entity_poly.pdbx_strand_id
1 'polypeptide(L)' 'MKWFKPQDVVDAFNEGNISRYQIRMNRNTARRRGYPERAAVFDEALRIIDEAKAAKE' A
#
# COMPACT_ATOMS: atom_id res chain seq x y z
N MET A 1 13.40 -5.44 2.84
CA MET A 1 12.14 -4.96 2.23
C MET A 1 11.06 -5.20 3.29
N LYS A 2 10.61 -4.18 4.03
CA LYS A 2 9.90 -4.40 5.32
C LYS A 2 8.48 -4.97 5.17
N TRP A 3 7.89 -4.90 3.98
CA TRP A 3 6.49 -5.25 3.73
C TRP A 3 6.40 -6.25 2.60
N PHE A 4 6.04 -7.49 2.94
CA PHE A 4 5.88 -8.58 1.97
C PHE A 4 4.42 -8.88 1.71
N LYS A 5 3.51 -8.44 2.58
CA LYS A 5 2.07 -8.60 2.44
C LYS A 5 1.36 -7.25 2.36
N PRO A 6 0.23 -7.16 1.64
CA PRO A 6 -0.61 -5.95 1.63
C PRO A 6 -1.00 -5.52 3.04
N GLN A 7 -1.30 -6.48 3.92
CA GLN A 7 -1.71 -6.19 5.30
C GLN A 7 -0.63 -5.44 6.09
N ASP A 8 0.66 -5.78 5.91
CA ASP A 8 1.75 -5.06 6.58
C ASP A 8 1.75 -3.55 6.23
N VAL A 9 1.34 -3.21 5.00
CA VAL A 9 1.24 -1.84 4.52
C VAL A 9 -0.01 -1.16 5.08
N VAL A 10 -1.13 -1.88 5.15
CA VAL A 10 -2.39 -1.39 5.74
C VAL A 10 -2.22 -1.12 7.24
N ASP A 11 -1.59 -2.02 7.98
CA ASP A 11 -1.33 -1.86 9.41
C ASP A 11 -0.43 -0.66 9.66
N ALA A 12 0.67 -0.54 8.90
CA ALA A 12 1.53 0.64 8.99
C ALA A 12 0.81 1.96 8.62
N PHE A 13 -0.17 1.92 7.71
CA PHE A 13 -0.99 3.08 7.39
C PHE A 13 -1.92 3.45 8.55
N ASN A 14 -2.58 2.46 9.14
CA ASN A 14 -3.49 2.66 10.29
C ASN A 14 -2.74 3.14 11.55
N GLU A 15 -1.49 2.69 11.74
CA GLU A 15 -0.59 3.16 12.79
C GLU A 15 -0.02 4.58 12.54
N GLY A 16 -0.23 5.14 11.34
CA GLY A 16 0.34 6.44 10.95
C GLY A 16 1.83 6.39 10.59
N ASN A 17 2.42 5.19 10.50
CA ASN A 17 3.82 4.97 10.14
C ASN A 17 4.11 5.23 8.64
N ILE A 18 3.08 5.18 7.80
CA ILE A 18 3.17 5.52 6.38
C ILE A 18 1.92 6.26 5.91
N SER A 19 2.10 7.27 5.06
CA SER A 19 1.02 7.99 4.42
C SER A 19 0.58 7.33 3.11
N ARG A 20 -0.67 7.59 2.69
CA ARG A 20 -1.19 7.16 1.38
C ARG A 20 -0.34 7.66 0.20
N TYR A 21 0.28 8.83 0.33
CA TYR A 21 1.22 9.35 -0.67
C TYR A 21 2.47 8.48 -0.79
N GLN A 22 3.08 8.11 0.35
CA GLN A 22 4.25 7.23 0.35
C GLN A 22 3.93 5.84 -0.22
N ILE A 23 2.74 5.27 0.04
CA ILE A 23 2.31 4.01 -0.57
C ILE A 23 2.29 4.12 -2.11
N ARG A 24 1.69 5.19 -2.66
CA ARG A 24 1.67 5.44 -4.10
C ARG A 24 3.08 5.64 -4.68
N MET A 25 3.96 6.37 -4.00
CA MET A 25 5.36 6.53 -4.43
C MET A 25 6.11 5.20 -4.45
N ASN A 26 5.91 4.35 -3.44
CA ASN A 26 6.55 3.03 -3.36
C ASN A 26 6.06 2.11 -4.47
N ARG A 27 4.75 2.12 -4.76
CA ARG A 27 4.17 1.42 -5.90
C ARG A 27 4.78 1.86 -7.22
N ASN A 28 4.82 3.17 -7.48
CA ASN A 28 5.35 3.70 -8.74
C ASN A 28 6.85 3.38 -8.89
N THR A 29 7.60 3.44 -7.78
CA THR A 29 9.00 3.03 -7.76
C THR A 29 9.15 1.53 -8.06
N ALA A 30 8.29 0.68 -7.51
CA ALA A 30 8.28 -0.75 -7.79
C ALA A 30 8.01 -1.03 -9.27
N ARG A 31 7.02 -0.37 -9.87
CA ARG A 31 6.71 -0.46 -11.31
C ARG A 31 7.90 -0.02 -12.16
N ARG A 32 8.49 1.15 -11.87
CA ARG A 32 9.65 1.69 -12.62
C ARG A 32 10.87 0.77 -12.56
N ARG A 33 11.06 0.05 -11.45
CA ARG A 33 12.19 -0.87 -11.26
C ARG A 33 11.92 -2.29 -11.75
N GLY A 34 10.72 -2.59 -12.30
CA GLY A 34 10.38 -3.92 -12.78
C GLY A 34 10.10 -4.93 -11.66
N TYR A 35 9.53 -4.49 -10.53
CA TYR A 35 9.07 -5.35 -9.44
C TYR A 35 7.54 -5.46 -9.44
N PRO A 36 6.93 -6.25 -10.35
CA PRO A 36 5.48 -6.31 -10.51
C PRO A 36 4.77 -6.85 -9.26
N GLU A 37 5.30 -7.90 -8.63
CA GLU A 37 4.73 -8.48 -7.40
C GLU A 37 4.72 -7.47 -6.25
N ARG A 38 5.78 -6.67 -6.12
CA ARG A 38 5.83 -5.62 -5.12
C ARG A 38 4.83 -4.50 -5.42
N ALA A 39 4.68 -4.13 -6.69
CA ALA A 39 3.67 -3.13 -7.06
C ALA A 39 2.26 -3.62 -6.69
N ALA A 40 1.97 -4.91 -6.90
CA ALA A 40 0.71 -5.54 -6.53
C ALA A 40 0.45 -5.49 -5.01
N VAL A 41 1.48 -5.68 -4.17
CA VAL A 41 1.35 -5.51 -2.71
C VAL A 41 0.81 -4.12 -2.35
N PHE A 42 1.32 -3.07 -2.99
CA PHE A 42 0.88 -1.70 -2.73
C PHE A 42 -0.48 -1.37 -3.36
N ASP A 43 -0.79 -1.92 -4.54
CA ASP A 43 -2.10 -1.77 -5.16
C ASP A 43 -3.20 -2.39 -4.29
N GLU A 44 -2.97 -3.60 -3.79
CA GLU A 44 -3.92 -4.29 -2.92
C GLU A 44 -4.10 -3.58 -1.57
N ALA A 45 -3.00 -3.07 -0.98
CA ALA A 45 -3.09 -2.27 0.23
C ALA A 45 -3.93 -1.00 0.04
N LEU A 46 -3.77 -0.30 -1.10
CA LEU A 46 -4.58 0.87 -1.42
C LEU A 46 -6.07 0.53 -1.57
N ARG A 47 -6.38 -0.61 -2.21
CA ARG A 47 -7.76 -1.13 -2.35
C ARG A 47 -8.41 -1.34 -0.99
N ILE A 48 -7.73 -2.05 -0.08
CA ILE A 48 -8.23 -2.32 1.28
C ILE A 48 -8.48 -1.01 2.04
N ILE A 49 -7.56 -0.04 1.95
CA ILE A 49 -7.72 1.27 2.59
C ILE A 49 -8.93 2.03 2.03
N ASP A 50 -9.14 1.99 0.72
CA ASP A 50 -10.27 2.66 0.07
C ASP A 50 -11.61 2.03 0.45
N GLU A 51 -11.69 0.69 0.50
CA GLU A 51 -12.88 -0.03 0.95
C GLU A 51 -13.21 0.26 2.42
N ALA A 52 -12.19 0.31 3.28
CA ALA A 52 -12.36 0.67 4.68
C ALA A 52 -12.81 2.12 4.88
N LYS A 53 -12.43 3.03 3.98
CA LYS A 53 -12.92 4.42 3.99
C LYS A 53 -14.38 4.49 3.54
N ALA A 54 -14.72 3.81 2.45
CA ALA A 54 -16.09 3.79 1.92
C ALA A 54 -17.09 3.14 2.90
N ALA A 55 -16.67 2.14 3.67
CA ALA A 55 -17.51 1.51 4.69
C ALA A 55 -17.76 2.38 5.94
N LYS A 56 -17.01 3.47 6.12
CA LYS A 56 -17.18 4.42 7.23
C LYS A 56 -18.06 5.62 6.88
N GLU A 57 -18.35 5.82 5.59
CA GLU A 57 -19.24 6.87 5.06
C GLU A 57 -20.65 6.31 4.84
#